data_AF-A0A2T0Y4V5-F1
#
_entry.id   AF-A0A2T0Y4V5-F1
#
_cell.length_a   1.000
_cell.length_b   1.000
_cell.length_c   1.000
_cell.angle_alpha   90.00
_cell.angle_beta   90.00
_cell.angle_gamma   90.00
#
_symmetry.space_group_name_H-M   'P 1'
#
loop_
_entity.id
_entity.type
_entity.pdbx_description
1 polymer ?
#
loop_
_entity_poly.entity_id
_entity_poly.type
_entity_poly.pdbx_seq_one_letter_code
_entity_poly.pdbx_strand_id
1 'polypeptide(L)'
;MSKHRVFIYGSCVSRDTFEHFDPEQFELVQYVARQSALSAYTRPVTMIQPPTLDSPFKQRMVSGDYASNLQSLIPEAAAQTDLVLVDLTDERLGAYVLPDGSVVTRSTELIESGAEARLPAGTQHLPFGSDQHFQYWSQGMDTVGELFRQHMPRAAVVLLDVPWAEFSEGGHPTPSSFGVSASTANPILRAYIQAASQALGAEVISLSQDDVLSNPTHPWGDAPFHYTEDVYMRIVWAIAGAEGRRIWEQSDTTSAGGEASSAELMTGVAKPQNSANAAPSDHGMPNLVIAGTQQAGAEWIARQLDTHPDFFVAKGKGKSYFNKPNRLKSEKEEAAYRGSFQAGQQAAWRVDCTSDYFWHSEGSPFGPKKPNTPQNINRQCPPDTRVLLVLREPVARAIAAYWHYFSVGKLDPNRGILRASPNFGLVDLGFYRRHFEHWASILGEDRIDVILYDDLANGPQSCISSILNRLGASPHGQPDSGSESAPLIPQKPWLEAFKERSPISPQEIIALHELYRRDVEFVQRLMGRDLPEWSDLDSLIREAQ
;
A
#
# COMPACT_ATOMS: atom_id res chain seq x y z
N MET A 1 -10.83 -19.48 -43.40
CA MET A 1 -12.10 -18.70 -43.43
C MET A 1 -11.71 -17.22 -43.52
N SER A 2 -12.61 -16.25 -43.33
CA SER A 2 -12.16 -14.90 -42.94
C SER A 2 -11.62 -14.96 -41.51
N LYS A 3 -10.53 -14.26 -41.22
CA LYS A 3 -9.96 -14.21 -39.87
C LYS A 3 -10.75 -13.28 -38.95
N HIS A 4 -10.67 -13.52 -37.66
CA HIS A 4 -11.06 -12.59 -36.62
C HIS A 4 -9.99 -11.50 -36.49
N ARG A 5 -10.39 -10.26 -36.72
CA ARG A 5 -9.47 -9.12 -36.77
C ARG A 5 -9.41 -8.42 -35.42
N VAL A 6 -8.22 -8.37 -34.82
CA VAL A 6 -8.00 -7.96 -33.44
C VAL A 6 -7.42 -6.54 -33.38
N PHE A 7 -8.08 -5.69 -32.59
CA PHE A 7 -7.56 -4.42 -32.12
C PHE A 7 -7.07 -4.61 -30.69
N ILE A 8 -5.82 -4.27 -30.40
CA ILE A 8 -5.28 -4.33 -29.03
C ILE A 8 -5.15 -2.91 -28.48
N TYR A 9 -5.71 -2.69 -27.29
CA TYR A 9 -5.50 -1.50 -26.48
C TYR A 9 -5.02 -1.91 -25.09
N GLY A 10 -3.70 -1.93 -24.87
CA GLY A 10 -3.12 -2.51 -23.66
C GLY A 10 -1.59 -2.51 -23.66
N SER A 11 -1.00 -3.60 -23.19
CA SER A 11 0.44 -3.74 -22.94
C SER A 11 1.02 -5.02 -23.58
N CYS A 12 2.18 -5.46 -23.07
CA CYS A 12 2.69 -6.80 -23.33
C CYS A 12 1.67 -7.91 -22.99
N VAL A 13 0.85 -7.77 -21.94
CA VAL A 13 -0.07 -8.86 -21.53
C VAL A 13 -1.07 -9.22 -22.63
N SER A 14 -1.81 -8.26 -23.17
CA SER A 14 -2.72 -8.48 -24.31
C SER A 14 -1.98 -8.76 -25.62
N ARG A 15 -0.79 -8.17 -25.83
CA ARG A 15 0.02 -8.41 -27.04
C ARG A 15 0.59 -9.82 -27.13
N ASP A 16 1.13 -10.32 -26.02
CA ASP A 16 1.71 -11.66 -25.92
C ASP A 16 0.58 -12.71 -25.87
N THR A 17 -0.57 -12.40 -25.26
CA THR A 17 -1.82 -13.19 -25.42
C THR A 17 -2.18 -13.35 -26.91
N PHE A 18 -2.17 -12.26 -27.69
CA PHE A 18 -2.47 -12.34 -29.11
C PHE A 18 -1.48 -13.24 -29.88
N GLU A 19 -0.18 -13.21 -29.54
CA GLU A 19 0.80 -14.06 -30.21
C GLU A 19 0.57 -15.57 -29.96
N HIS A 20 -0.22 -15.95 -28.95
CA HIS A 20 -0.63 -17.35 -28.75
C HIS A 20 -1.91 -17.74 -29.51
N PHE A 21 -2.63 -16.81 -30.16
CA PHE A 21 -3.74 -17.17 -31.06
C PHE A 21 -3.25 -17.90 -32.32
N ASP A 22 -4.11 -18.73 -32.90
CA ASP A 22 -3.88 -19.36 -34.20
C ASP A 22 -3.84 -18.30 -35.33
N PRO A 23 -2.70 -18.14 -36.05
CA PRO A 23 -2.57 -17.16 -37.12
C PRO A 23 -3.34 -17.52 -38.39
N GLU A 24 -3.93 -18.71 -38.53
CA GLU A 24 -4.91 -19.00 -39.59
C GLU A 24 -6.32 -18.47 -39.25
N GLN A 25 -6.62 -18.28 -37.97
CA GLN A 25 -7.92 -17.82 -37.46
C GLN A 25 -7.94 -16.35 -37.04
N PHE A 26 -6.81 -15.79 -36.58
CA PHE A 26 -6.73 -14.42 -36.05
C PHE A 26 -5.68 -13.57 -36.80
N GLU A 27 -5.92 -12.26 -36.89
CA GLU A 27 -4.93 -11.29 -37.39
C GLU A 27 -4.99 -9.95 -36.64
N LEU A 28 -3.84 -9.30 -36.48
CA LEU A 28 -3.72 -8.01 -35.79
C LEU A 28 -3.99 -6.87 -36.77
N VAL A 29 -4.98 -6.03 -36.47
CA VAL A 29 -5.28 -4.82 -37.25
C VAL A 29 -4.71 -3.57 -36.60
N GLN A 30 -4.66 -3.50 -35.27
CA GLN A 30 -4.02 -2.39 -34.55
C GLN A 30 -3.47 -2.83 -33.20
N TYR A 31 -2.41 -2.18 -32.74
CA TYR A 31 -1.88 -2.32 -31.39
C TYR A 31 -1.47 -0.95 -30.85
N VAL A 32 -2.24 -0.47 -29.87
CA VAL A 32 -2.00 0.74 -29.09
C VAL A 32 -1.50 0.32 -27.70
N ALA A 33 -0.34 0.82 -27.32
CA ALA A 33 0.29 0.60 -26.02
C ALA A 33 1.01 1.85 -25.52
N ARG A 34 1.44 1.85 -24.25
CA ARG A 34 2.01 3.00 -23.55
C ARG A 34 1.09 4.23 -23.48
N GLN A 35 -0.22 4.04 -23.67
CA GLN A 35 -1.23 5.10 -23.71
C GLN A 35 -2.34 4.82 -22.70
N SER A 36 -2.35 5.59 -21.61
CA SER A 36 -3.39 5.59 -20.59
C SER A 36 -4.74 6.02 -21.15
N ALA A 37 -5.84 5.55 -20.55
CA ALA A 37 -7.17 6.07 -20.86
C ALA A 37 -7.27 7.59 -20.58
N LEU A 38 -6.38 8.13 -19.73
CA LEU A 38 -6.22 9.57 -19.49
C LEU A 38 -5.69 10.33 -20.72
N SER A 39 -4.55 9.94 -21.28
CA SER A 39 -3.95 10.63 -22.43
C SER A 39 -4.77 10.42 -23.70
N ALA A 40 -5.38 9.24 -23.85
CA ALA A 40 -6.36 8.94 -24.89
C ALA A 40 -7.64 9.80 -24.78
N TYR A 41 -8.04 10.22 -23.58
CA TYR A 41 -9.21 11.09 -23.36
C TYR A 41 -8.90 12.58 -23.55
N THR A 42 -7.75 13.04 -23.07
CA THR A 42 -7.36 14.45 -23.21
C THR A 42 -7.00 14.83 -24.65
N ARG A 43 -6.76 16.12 -24.87
CA ARG A 43 -6.26 16.64 -26.15
C ARG A 43 -4.78 16.25 -26.36
N PRO A 44 -4.31 16.16 -27.62
CA PRO A 44 -2.90 15.94 -27.94
C PRO A 44 -1.97 16.93 -27.24
N VAL A 45 -0.81 16.43 -26.81
CA VAL A 45 0.25 17.20 -26.15
C VAL A 45 0.93 18.13 -27.16
N THR A 46 0.89 19.43 -26.89
CA THR A 46 1.54 20.46 -27.73
C THR A 46 2.66 21.23 -27.03
N MET A 47 2.74 21.20 -25.70
CA MET A 47 3.77 21.94 -24.94
C MET A 47 5.19 21.37 -25.10
N ILE A 48 5.29 20.07 -25.38
CA ILE A 48 6.54 19.32 -25.47
C ILE A 48 6.45 18.31 -26.61
N GLN A 49 7.59 17.87 -27.12
CA GLN A 49 7.69 16.79 -28.09
C GLN A 49 7.99 15.46 -27.38
N PRO A 50 7.59 14.30 -27.95
CA PRO A 50 7.99 13.00 -27.43
C PRO A 50 9.52 12.85 -27.48
N PRO A 51 10.13 12.07 -26.57
CA PRO A 51 11.55 11.75 -26.64
C PRO A 51 11.89 11.00 -27.93
N THR A 52 13.10 11.21 -28.44
CA THR A 52 13.70 10.39 -29.50
C THR A 52 14.16 9.06 -28.89
N LEU A 53 13.76 7.93 -29.48
CA LEU A 53 14.03 6.58 -29.01
C LEU A 53 14.58 5.70 -30.15
N ASP A 54 15.60 4.88 -29.86
CA ASP A 54 16.31 4.08 -30.88
C ASP A 54 15.45 2.96 -31.51
N SER A 55 14.37 2.54 -30.85
CA SER A 55 13.42 1.56 -31.37
C SER A 55 12.24 2.25 -32.06
N PRO A 56 12.02 2.04 -33.37
CA PRO A 56 10.86 2.60 -34.09
C PRO A 56 9.51 2.18 -33.50
N PHE A 57 9.44 0.99 -32.87
CA PHE A 57 8.24 0.56 -32.15
C PHE A 57 8.03 1.40 -30.88
N LYS A 58 9.04 1.51 -29.99
CA LYS A 58 8.95 2.35 -28.78
C LYS A 58 8.60 3.80 -29.15
N GLN A 59 9.25 4.35 -30.18
CA GLN A 59 8.96 5.68 -30.71
C GLN A 59 7.51 5.83 -31.15
N ARG A 60 6.97 4.87 -31.92
CA ARG A 60 5.57 4.92 -32.41
C ARG A 60 4.56 4.90 -31.27
N MET A 61 4.79 4.12 -30.21
CA MET A 61 3.90 4.07 -29.05
C MET A 61 3.93 5.38 -28.26
N VAL A 62 5.11 5.89 -27.90
CA VAL A 62 5.23 7.15 -27.14
C VAL A 62 4.76 8.36 -27.96
N SER A 63 5.04 8.41 -29.27
CA SER A 63 4.50 9.47 -30.12
C SER A 63 2.98 9.36 -30.31
N GLY A 64 2.40 8.15 -30.22
CA GLY A 64 0.95 7.94 -30.24
C GLY A 64 0.26 8.41 -28.97
N ASP A 65 0.87 8.12 -27.81
CA ASP A 65 0.47 8.61 -26.49
C ASP A 65 0.37 10.14 -26.47
N TYR A 66 1.45 10.84 -26.85
CA TYR A 66 1.49 12.30 -26.98
C TYR A 66 0.46 12.83 -27.98
N ALA A 67 0.11 12.07 -29.01
CA ALA A 67 -0.86 12.46 -30.03
C ALA A 67 -2.33 12.13 -29.65
N SER A 68 -2.59 11.59 -28.45
CA SER A 68 -3.93 11.09 -28.02
C SER A 68 -4.58 10.15 -29.05
N ASN A 69 -3.78 9.45 -29.83
CA ASN A 69 -4.20 8.93 -31.14
C ASN A 69 -5.21 7.77 -31.11
N LEU A 70 -5.48 7.15 -29.96
CA LEU A 70 -6.59 6.18 -29.84
C LEU A 70 -7.93 6.76 -30.36
N GLN A 71 -8.16 8.07 -30.19
CA GLN A 71 -9.35 8.77 -30.70
C GLN A 71 -9.51 8.69 -32.23
N SER A 72 -8.43 8.62 -33.01
CA SER A 72 -8.48 8.46 -34.47
C SER A 72 -8.32 7.00 -34.89
N LEU A 73 -7.48 6.24 -34.19
CA LEU A 73 -7.23 4.83 -34.51
C LEU A 73 -8.48 3.95 -34.32
N ILE A 74 -9.36 4.25 -33.36
CA ILE A 74 -10.65 3.53 -33.20
C ILE A 74 -11.53 3.68 -34.46
N PRO A 75 -11.93 4.89 -34.91
CA PRO A 75 -12.74 5.04 -36.12
C PRO A 75 -12.04 4.59 -37.41
N GLU A 76 -10.70 4.71 -37.51
CA GLU A 76 -9.92 4.20 -38.65
C GLU A 76 -9.95 2.66 -38.74
N ALA A 77 -9.83 1.96 -37.61
CA ALA A 77 -9.85 0.50 -37.55
C ALA A 77 -11.27 -0.10 -37.48
N ALA A 78 -12.31 0.72 -37.33
CA ALA A 78 -13.68 0.29 -37.02
C ALA A 78 -14.28 -0.77 -37.96
N ALA A 79 -14.17 -0.57 -39.28
CA ALA A 79 -14.66 -1.54 -40.27
C ALA A 79 -13.81 -2.83 -40.34
N GLN A 80 -12.65 -2.81 -39.67
CA GLN A 80 -11.63 -3.84 -39.66
C GLN A 80 -11.44 -4.50 -38.30
N THR A 81 -12.36 -4.31 -37.34
CA THR A 81 -12.24 -4.90 -36.00
C THR A 81 -13.43 -5.80 -35.68
N ASP A 82 -13.14 -7.04 -35.27
CA ASP A 82 -14.11 -8.04 -34.81
C ASP A 82 -13.93 -8.36 -33.31
N LEU A 83 -12.72 -8.16 -32.77
CA LEU A 83 -12.36 -8.31 -31.36
C LEU A 83 -11.50 -7.12 -30.93
N VAL A 84 -11.87 -6.48 -29.82
CA VAL A 84 -11.03 -5.54 -29.07
C VAL A 84 -10.50 -6.27 -27.84
N LEU A 85 -9.18 -6.32 -27.66
CA LEU A 85 -8.52 -6.94 -26.50
C LEU A 85 -7.86 -5.87 -25.65
N VAL A 86 -8.19 -5.82 -24.36
CA VAL A 86 -7.78 -4.78 -23.42
C VAL A 86 -7.08 -5.36 -22.19
N ASP A 87 -5.98 -4.75 -21.77
CA ASP A 87 -5.38 -4.96 -20.44
C ASP A 87 -4.87 -3.64 -19.84
N LEU A 88 -4.84 -3.55 -18.51
CA LEU A 88 -4.57 -2.29 -17.80
C LEU A 88 -3.12 -2.14 -17.32
N THR A 89 -2.19 -2.99 -17.77
CA THR A 89 -0.84 -3.06 -17.18
C THR A 89 -0.02 -1.81 -17.47
N ASP A 90 -0.24 -1.11 -18.58
CA ASP A 90 0.47 0.14 -18.89
C ASP A 90 -0.03 1.36 -18.09
N GLU A 91 -1.15 1.24 -17.35
CA GLU A 91 -1.59 2.24 -16.37
C GLU A 91 -0.73 2.25 -15.09
N ARG A 92 0.05 1.18 -14.83
CA ARG A 92 0.71 0.89 -13.53
C ARG A 92 1.63 1.98 -12.96
N LEU A 93 2.08 2.92 -13.80
CA LEU A 93 3.00 4.01 -13.42
C LEU A 93 2.30 5.38 -13.32
N GLY A 94 1.03 5.44 -13.73
CA GLY A 94 0.21 6.64 -13.78
C GLY A 94 0.50 7.53 -14.98
N ALA A 95 0.16 8.81 -14.86
CA ALA A 95 0.30 9.78 -15.94
C ALA A 95 0.74 11.16 -15.42
N TYR A 96 1.16 12.04 -16.33
CA TYR A 96 1.50 13.43 -16.03
C TYR A 96 0.49 14.38 -16.69
N VAL A 97 -0.13 15.24 -15.89
CA VAL A 97 -0.93 16.38 -16.38
C VAL A 97 0.00 17.56 -16.59
N LEU A 98 0.11 18.03 -17.84
CA LEU A 98 0.92 19.18 -18.19
C LEU A 98 0.21 20.50 -17.81
N PRO A 99 0.91 21.64 -17.70
CA PRO A 99 0.31 22.93 -17.30
C PRO A 99 -0.84 23.43 -18.19
N ASP A 100 -1.01 22.89 -19.40
CA ASP A 100 -2.09 23.22 -20.32
C ASP A 100 -3.30 22.25 -20.25
N GLY A 101 -3.23 21.23 -19.39
CA GLY A 101 -4.25 20.20 -19.23
C GLY A 101 -4.18 19.03 -20.23
N SER A 102 -3.19 18.98 -21.12
CA SER A 102 -2.88 17.75 -21.88
C SER A 102 -2.19 16.72 -20.98
N VAL A 103 -2.34 15.42 -21.28
CA VAL A 103 -1.79 14.33 -20.47
C VAL A 103 -0.86 13.42 -21.28
N VAL A 104 0.25 13.04 -20.67
CA VAL A 104 1.21 12.04 -21.16
C VAL A 104 1.30 10.88 -20.17
N THR A 105 1.34 9.65 -20.67
CA THR A 105 1.46 8.44 -19.84
C THR A 105 2.87 8.32 -19.28
N ARG A 106 3.00 7.91 -18.01
CA ARG A 106 4.31 7.69 -17.36
C ARG A 106 4.94 6.37 -17.82
N SER A 107 5.17 6.22 -19.11
CA SER A 107 5.73 5.00 -19.71
C SER A 107 7.17 4.75 -19.24
N THR A 108 7.57 3.48 -19.25
CA THR A 108 8.97 3.04 -19.06
C THR A 108 9.94 3.83 -19.93
N GLU A 109 9.55 4.07 -21.18
CA GLU A 109 10.31 4.76 -22.21
C GLU A 109 10.46 6.27 -21.94
N LEU A 110 9.48 6.92 -21.29
CA LEU A 110 9.59 8.31 -20.82
C LEU A 110 10.61 8.46 -19.68
N ILE A 111 10.68 7.43 -18.81
CA ILE A 111 11.63 7.36 -17.69
C ILE A 111 13.05 7.06 -18.20
N GLU A 112 13.20 5.99 -18.99
CA GLU A 112 14.48 5.52 -19.55
C GLU A 112 15.18 6.60 -20.38
N SER A 113 14.43 7.40 -21.15
CA SER A 113 14.97 8.50 -21.96
C SER A 113 15.29 9.78 -21.17
N GLY A 114 15.07 9.80 -19.85
CA GLY A 114 15.23 10.99 -19.02
C GLY A 114 14.37 12.16 -19.49
N ALA A 115 13.19 11.88 -20.06
CA ALA A 115 12.26 12.91 -20.49
C ALA A 115 11.52 13.55 -19.30
N GLU A 116 11.32 12.80 -18.21
CA GLU A 116 10.69 13.30 -16.98
C GLU A 116 11.38 14.55 -16.40
N ALA A 117 12.72 14.57 -16.40
CA ALA A 117 13.52 15.70 -15.93
C ALA A 117 13.43 16.95 -16.83
N ARG A 118 12.69 16.86 -17.95
CA ARG A 118 12.48 17.91 -18.95
C ARG A 118 11.00 18.28 -19.13
N LEU A 119 10.11 17.74 -18.29
CA LEU A 119 8.69 18.11 -18.27
C LEU A 119 8.51 19.59 -17.84
N PRO A 120 7.51 20.32 -18.37
CA PRO A 120 7.30 21.73 -18.05
C PRO A 120 7.10 21.98 -16.55
N ALA A 121 7.60 23.11 -16.04
CA ALA A 121 7.33 23.55 -14.67
C ALA A 121 5.82 23.71 -14.44
N GLY A 122 5.31 23.11 -13.35
CA GLY A 122 3.86 23.02 -13.07
C GLY A 122 3.20 21.71 -13.54
N THR A 123 3.94 20.81 -14.21
CA THR A 123 3.45 19.44 -14.51
C THR A 123 3.16 18.68 -13.22
N GLN A 124 1.97 18.09 -13.11
CA GLN A 124 1.56 17.26 -11.98
C GLN A 124 1.70 15.76 -12.32
N HIS A 125 2.36 14.98 -11.46
CA HIS A 125 2.24 13.51 -11.50
C HIS A 125 0.91 13.08 -10.87
N LEU A 126 0.19 12.20 -11.55
CA LEU A 126 -0.93 11.43 -11.02
C LEU A 126 -0.44 9.98 -10.78
N PRO A 127 -0.09 9.59 -9.54
CA PRO A 127 0.35 8.23 -9.25
C PRO A 127 -0.80 7.24 -9.47
N PHE A 128 -0.50 6.12 -10.14
CA PHE A 128 -1.44 5.00 -10.25
C PHE A 128 -1.95 4.57 -8.86
N GLY A 129 -3.24 4.26 -8.76
CA GLY A 129 -3.88 3.89 -7.50
C GLY A 129 -4.23 5.04 -6.55
N SER A 130 -3.88 6.29 -6.87
CA SER A 130 -4.39 7.45 -6.13
C SER A 130 -5.86 7.74 -6.46
N ASP A 131 -6.61 8.34 -5.52
CA ASP A 131 -8.01 8.74 -5.70
C ASP A 131 -8.18 9.64 -6.95
N GLN A 132 -7.27 10.60 -7.15
CA GLN A 132 -7.31 11.56 -8.26
C GLN A 132 -7.02 10.87 -9.61
N HIS A 133 -6.01 9.98 -9.66
CA HIS A 133 -5.75 9.18 -10.85
C HIS A 133 -6.98 8.33 -11.21
N PHE A 134 -7.53 7.58 -10.24
CA PHE A 134 -8.71 6.73 -10.48
C PHE A 134 -9.91 7.53 -10.99
N GLN A 135 -10.22 8.67 -10.36
CA GLN A 135 -11.37 9.50 -10.76
C GLN A 135 -11.25 10.02 -12.20
N TYR A 136 -10.09 10.58 -12.59
CA TYR A 136 -9.90 11.09 -13.94
C TYR A 136 -9.79 9.94 -14.96
N TRP A 137 -9.14 8.85 -14.58
CA TRP A 137 -8.94 7.69 -15.44
C TRP A 137 -10.26 6.99 -15.76
N SER A 138 -11.18 6.87 -14.79
CA SER A 138 -12.53 6.34 -15.05
C SER A 138 -13.29 7.17 -16.07
N GLN A 139 -13.24 8.50 -16.01
CA GLN A 139 -13.85 9.38 -17.02
C GLN A 139 -13.23 9.19 -18.42
N GLY A 140 -11.92 8.94 -18.47
CA GLY A 140 -11.24 8.60 -19.71
C GLY A 140 -11.67 7.25 -20.26
N MET A 141 -11.75 6.23 -19.39
CA MET A 141 -12.18 4.88 -19.76
C MET A 141 -13.67 4.82 -20.17
N ASP A 142 -14.54 5.59 -19.52
CA ASP A 142 -15.94 5.79 -19.95
C ASP A 142 -16.01 6.32 -21.39
N THR A 143 -15.13 7.28 -21.72
CA THR A 143 -15.05 7.88 -23.06
C THR A 143 -14.45 6.91 -24.08
N VAL A 144 -13.42 6.13 -23.72
CA VAL A 144 -12.86 5.06 -24.57
C VAL A 144 -13.90 3.98 -24.85
N GLY A 145 -14.67 3.58 -23.84
CA GLY A 145 -15.80 2.66 -23.98
C GLY A 145 -16.90 3.21 -24.88
N GLU A 146 -17.19 4.52 -24.82
CA GLU A 146 -18.16 5.15 -25.73
C GLU A 146 -17.64 5.21 -27.17
N LEU A 147 -16.34 5.50 -27.38
CA LEU A 147 -15.73 5.43 -28.72
C LEU A 147 -15.81 4.01 -29.31
N PHE A 148 -15.57 2.97 -28.51
CA PHE A 148 -15.76 1.59 -28.94
C PHE A 148 -17.23 1.28 -29.24
N ARG A 149 -18.20 1.69 -28.40
CA ARG A 149 -19.64 1.52 -28.69
C ARG A 149 -20.10 2.27 -29.94
N GLN A 150 -19.62 3.49 -30.15
CA GLN A 150 -20.00 4.35 -31.27
C GLN A 150 -19.44 3.86 -32.61
N HIS A 151 -18.17 3.44 -32.64
CA HIS A 151 -17.46 3.11 -33.87
C HIS A 151 -17.32 1.60 -34.13
N MET A 152 -17.25 0.78 -33.09
CA MET A 152 -17.11 -0.68 -33.17
C MET A 152 -18.32 -1.46 -32.58
N PRO A 153 -19.60 -1.09 -32.85
CA PRO A 153 -20.79 -1.71 -32.22
C PRO A 153 -21.06 -3.19 -32.58
N ARG A 154 -20.11 -3.86 -33.26
CA ARG A 154 -20.16 -5.28 -33.63
C ARG A 154 -18.89 -6.05 -33.22
N ALA A 155 -17.88 -5.38 -32.66
CA ALA A 155 -16.72 -6.07 -32.12
C ALA A 155 -17.06 -6.60 -30.72
N ALA A 156 -16.59 -7.81 -30.40
CA ALA A 156 -16.51 -8.23 -29.01
C ALA A 156 -15.45 -7.37 -28.30
N VAL A 157 -15.69 -6.96 -27.05
CA VAL A 157 -14.69 -6.27 -26.23
C VAL A 157 -14.34 -7.16 -25.05
N VAL A 158 -13.08 -7.55 -24.96
CA VAL A 158 -12.55 -8.44 -23.91
C VAL A 158 -11.56 -7.67 -23.04
N LEU A 159 -11.78 -7.71 -21.72
CA LEU A 159 -10.88 -7.16 -20.71
C LEU A 159 -10.17 -8.31 -19.98
N LEU A 160 -8.84 -8.23 -19.91
CA LEU A 160 -8.00 -9.19 -19.20
C LEU A 160 -7.83 -8.78 -17.73
N ASP A 161 -8.40 -9.59 -16.82
CA ASP A 161 -8.24 -9.48 -15.37
C ASP A 161 -7.25 -10.55 -14.87
N VAL A 162 -5.99 -10.36 -15.28
CA VAL A 162 -4.88 -11.23 -14.89
C VAL A 162 -4.13 -10.53 -13.74
N PRO A 163 -4.13 -11.09 -12.51
CA PRO A 163 -3.35 -10.53 -11.42
C PRO A 163 -1.86 -10.58 -11.76
N TRP A 164 -1.08 -9.65 -11.21
CA TRP A 164 0.37 -9.80 -11.23
C TRP A 164 0.75 -11.07 -10.46
N ALA A 165 1.64 -11.89 -11.03
CA ALA A 165 2.17 -13.08 -10.38
C ALA A 165 2.90 -12.65 -9.10
N GLU A 166 2.64 -13.29 -7.96
CA GLU A 166 3.46 -13.09 -6.75
C GLU A 166 4.73 -13.97 -6.76
N PHE A 167 4.73 -15.04 -7.57
CA PHE A 167 5.82 -16.01 -7.71
C PHE A 167 6.10 -16.34 -9.18
N SER A 168 7.35 -16.68 -9.49
CA SER A 168 7.74 -17.28 -10.76
C SER A 168 7.52 -18.79 -10.79
N GLU A 169 7.63 -19.40 -11.97
CA GLU A 169 7.60 -20.87 -12.15
C GLU A 169 8.63 -21.63 -11.30
N GLY A 170 9.76 -21.00 -10.97
CA GLY A 170 10.77 -21.52 -10.03
C GLY A 170 10.39 -21.40 -8.55
N GLY A 171 9.20 -20.90 -8.21
CA GLY A 171 8.73 -20.67 -6.84
C GLY A 171 9.39 -19.48 -6.13
N HIS A 172 10.12 -18.62 -6.86
CA HIS A 172 10.75 -17.43 -6.29
C HIS A 172 9.80 -16.22 -6.33
N PRO A 173 9.81 -15.33 -5.33
CA PRO A 173 9.02 -14.10 -5.38
C PRO A 173 9.43 -13.22 -6.56
N THR A 174 8.45 -12.69 -7.29
CA THR A 174 8.68 -11.83 -8.46
C THR A 174 9.31 -10.47 -8.11
N PRO A 175 10.07 -9.83 -9.02
CA PRO A 175 10.60 -8.49 -8.83
C PRO A 175 9.49 -7.44 -8.71
N SER A 176 9.80 -6.32 -8.04
CA SER A 176 8.87 -5.19 -7.89
C SER A 176 8.99 -4.19 -9.04
N SER A 177 7.89 -3.88 -9.71
CA SER A 177 7.88 -2.88 -10.79
C SER A 177 7.95 -1.48 -10.18
N PHE A 178 9.06 -0.76 -10.41
CA PHE A 178 9.32 0.57 -9.84
C PHE A 178 9.10 0.68 -8.32
N GLY A 179 9.41 -0.40 -7.58
CA GLY A 179 9.25 -0.48 -6.13
C GLY A 179 7.87 -0.96 -5.65
N VAL A 180 6.94 -1.27 -6.55
CA VAL A 180 5.62 -1.84 -6.24
C VAL A 180 5.64 -3.37 -6.45
N SER A 181 5.32 -4.14 -5.41
CA SER A 181 5.15 -5.59 -5.50
C SER A 181 3.80 -5.99 -6.09
N ALA A 182 3.68 -7.19 -6.65
CA ALA A 182 2.41 -7.78 -7.06
C ALA A 182 1.34 -7.75 -5.93
N SER A 183 1.73 -8.15 -4.73
CA SER A 183 0.91 -8.07 -3.51
C SER A 183 0.47 -6.66 -3.10
N THR A 184 1.10 -5.61 -3.64
CA THR A 184 0.69 -4.20 -3.47
C THR A 184 -0.15 -3.71 -4.66
N ALA A 185 0.15 -4.14 -5.87
CA ALA A 185 -0.56 -3.74 -7.10
C ALA A 185 -1.93 -4.42 -7.23
N ASN A 186 -2.03 -5.72 -6.95
CA ASN A 186 -3.26 -6.51 -7.19
C ASN A 186 -4.49 -6.01 -6.40
N PRO A 187 -4.38 -5.58 -5.13
CA PRO A 187 -5.49 -4.94 -4.42
C PRO A 187 -5.97 -3.62 -5.04
N ILE A 188 -5.08 -2.89 -5.73
CA ILE A 188 -5.40 -1.62 -6.40
C ILE A 188 -6.06 -1.89 -7.76
N LEU A 189 -5.47 -2.77 -8.57
CA LEU A 189 -5.93 -3.11 -9.93
C LEU A 189 -7.39 -3.56 -9.97
N ARG A 190 -7.88 -4.26 -8.94
CA ARG A 190 -9.30 -4.69 -8.84
C ARG A 190 -10.32 -3.56 -9.02
N ALA A 191 -10.05 -2.37 -8.49
CA ALA A 191 -10.94 -1.22 -8.65
C ALA A 191 -10.94 -0.69 -10.10
N TYR A 192 -9.77 -0.71 -10.75
CA TYR A 192 -9.59 -0.32 -12.14
C TYR A 192 -10.25 -1.32 -13.09
N ILE A 193 -10.05 -2.63 -12.89
CA ILE A 193 -10.72 -3.70 -13.64
C ILE A 193 -12.25 -3.59 -13.53
N GLN A 194 -12.78 -3.39 -12.31
CA GLN A 194 -14.23 -3.25 -12.12
C GLN A 194 -14.79 -2.04 -12.88
N ALA A 195 -14.09 -0.90 -12.84
CA ALA A 195 -14.50 0.30 -13.58
C ALA A 195 -14.35 0.13 -15.10
N ALA A 196 -13.26 -0.44 -15.61
CA ALA A 196 -13.08 -0.72 -17.03
C ALA A 196 -14.12 -1.70 -17.57
N SER A 197 -14.45 -2.77 -16.84
CA SER A 197 -15.50 -3.72 -17.23
C SER A 197 -16.84 -3.01 -17.47
N GLN A 198 -17.23 -2.11 -16.57
CA GLN A 198 -18.45 -1.31 -16.67
C GLN A 198 -18.38 -0.27 -17.78
N ALA A 199 -17.29 0.50 -17.83
CA ALA A 199 -17.07 1.58 -18.80
C ALA A 199 -17.00 1.08 -20.25
N LEU A 200 -16.34 -0.06 -20.49
CA LEU A 200 -16.24 -0.69 -21.81
C LEU A 200 -17.50 -1.49 -22.17
N GLY A 201 -18.21 -2.05 -21.19
CA GLY A 201 -19.22 -3.09 -21.40
C GLY A 201 -18.60 -4.43 -21.80
N ALA A 202 -17.39 -4.72 -21.31
CA ALA A 202 -16.54 -5.81 -21.78
C ALA A 202 -16.86 -7.16 -21.10
N GLU A 203 -16.65 -8.24 -21.85
CA GLU A 203 -16.49 -9.58 -21.30
C GLU A 203 -15.15 -9.66 -20.55
N VAL A 204 -15.13 -10.18 -19.33
CA VAL A 204 -13.94 -10.17 -18.47
C VAL A 204 -13.38 -11.58 -18.33
N ILE A 205 -12.12 -11.75 -18.75
CA ILE A 205 -11.37 -12.99 -18.60
C ILE A 205 -10.48 -12.86 -17.36
N SER A 206 -11.00 -13.34 -16.23
CA SER A 206 -10.28 -13.36 -14.94
C SER A 206 -9.50 -14.65 -14.73
N LEU A 207 -8.27 -14.54 -14.22
CA LEU A 207 -7.50 -15.66 -13.66
C LEU A 207 -7.29 -15.48 -12.15
N SER A 208 -7.22 -16.57 -11.39
CA SER A 208 -6.94 -16.48 -9.96
C SER A 208 -5.45 -16.25 -9.67
N GLN A 209 -5.11 -15.81 -8.46
CA GLN A 209 -3.71 -15.63 -8.06
C GLN A 209 -2.91 -16.95 -8.09
N ASP A 210 -3.59 -18.07 -7.84
CA ASP A 210 -2.99 -19.41 -7.78
C ASP A 210 -2.80 -20.03 -9.18
N ASP A 211 -3.42 -19.44 -10.21
CA ASP A 211 -3.31 -19.86 -11.62
C ASP A 211 -2.20 -19.15 -12.40
N VAL A 212 -1.52 -18.17 -11.78
CA VAL A 212 -0.69 -17.18 -12.48
C VAL A 212 0.74 -17.11 -11.92
N LEU A 213 1.71 -17.46 -12.77
CA LEU A 213 3.16 -17.48 -12.48
C LEU A 213 3.92 -16.62 -13.51
N SER A 214 5.06 -16.03 -13.12
CA SER A 214 5.97 -15.36 -14.06
C SER A 214 7.02 -16.31 -14.64
N ASN A 215 7.52 -15.98 -15.83
CA ASN A 215 8.69 -16.60 -16.45
C ASN A 215 9.91 -15.66 -16.27
N PRO A 216 10.94 -16.00 -15.46
CA PRO A 216 12.11 -15.15 -15.28
C PRO A 216 12.98 -14.98 -16.54
N THR A 217 12.77 -15.82 -17.56
CA THR A 217 13.45 -15.81 -18.86
C THR A 217 12.60 -15.24 -19.99
N HIS A 218 11.48 -14.59 -19.68
CA HIS A 218 10.56 -13.99 -20.66
C HIS A 218 11.30 -13.07 -21.66
N PRO A 219 10.89 -13.00 -22.94
CA PRO A 219 11.53 -12.14 -23.94
C PRO A 219 11.61 -10.63 -23.60
N TRP A 220 10.78 -10.18 -22.65
CA TRP A 220 10.73 -8.81 -22.15
C TRP A 220 11.43 -8.62 -20.78
N GLY A 221 12.15 -9.63 -20.28
CA GLY A 221 12.81 -9.65 -18.97
C GLY A 221 11.89 -10.09 -17.82
N ASP A 222 12.46 -10.35 -16.63
CA ASP A 222 11.68 -10.75 -15.45
C ASP A 222 10.80 -9.60 -14.92
N ALA A 223 9.48 -9.81 -14.88
CA ALA A 223 8.50 -8.89 -14.34
C ALA A 223 7.27 -9.67 -13.84
N PRO A 224 6.51 -9.14 -12.86
CA PRO A 224 5.35 -9.83 -12.30
C PRO A 224 4.13 -9.88 -13.24
N PHE A 225 4.23 -9.30 -14.44
CA PHE A 225 3.23 -9.34 -15.51
C PHE A 225 3.79 -9.93 -16.82
N HIS A 226 4.91 -10.64 -16.75
CA HIS A 226 5.51 -11.40 -17.85
C HIS A 226 5.38 -12.88 -17.51
N TYR A 227 4.29 -13.48 -17.99
CA TYR A 227 3.77 -14.74 -17.46
C TYR A 227 4.40 -15.98 -18.11
N THR A 228 4.14 -17.17 -17.56
CA THR A 228 4.45 -18.42 -18.26
C THR A 228 3.54 -18.63 -19.47
N GLU A 229 3.99 -19.43 -20.44
CA GLU A 229 3.22 -19.80 -21.64
C GLU A 229 1.86 -20.41 -21.29
N ASP A 230 1.79 -21.21 -20.21
CA ASP A 230 0.54 -21.77 -19.67
C ASP A 230 -0.52 -20.72 -19.32
N VAL A 231 -0.10 -19.54 -18.82
CA VAL A 231 -1.03 -18.44 -18.48
C VAL A 231 -1.64 -17.85 -19.76
N TYR A 232 -0.81 -17.57 -20.77
CA TYR A 232 -1.29 -17.06 -22.05
C TYR A 232 -2.18 -18.08 -22.78
N MET A 233 -1.84 -19.38 -22.72
CA MET A 233 -2.65 -20.46 -23.27
C MET A 233 -4.02 -20.59 -22.58
N ARG A 234 -4.10 -20.38 -21.25
CA ARG A 234 -5.39 -20.32 -20.52
C ARG A 234 -6.26 -19.15 -20.96
N ILE A 235 -5.65 -17.97 -21.20
CA ILE A 235 -6.37 -16.78 -21.69
C ILE A 235 -6.88 -17.01 -23.12
N VAL A 236 -6.04 -17.57 -24.01
CA VAL A 236 -6.44 -17.91 -25.39
C VAL A 236 -7.58 -18.92 -25.40
N TRP A 237 -7.51 -19.99 -24.59
CA TRP A 237 -8.58 -20.97 -24.46
C TRP A 237 -9.90 -20.31 -24.01
N ALA A 238 -9.85 -19.39 -23.05
CA ALA A 238 -11.02 -18.70 -22.54
C ALA A 238 -11.66 -17.74 -23.56
N ILE A 239 -10.89 -17.17 -24.49
CA ILE A 239 -11.39 -16.27 -25.54
C ILE A 239 -11.85 -17.02 -26.80
N ALA A 240 -11.09 -18.02 -27.25
CA ALA A 240 -11.30 -18.70 -28.51
C ALA A 240 -12.08 -20.03 -28.40
N GLY A 241 -12.19 -20.61 -27.20
CA GLY A 241 -12.80 -21.94 -26.99
C GLY A 241 -12.00 -23.10 -27.60
N ALA A 242 -10.73 -22.87 -27.94
CA ALA A 242 -9.81 -23.82 -28.56
C ALA A 242 -8.38 -23.60 -28.06
N GLU A 243 -7.50 -24.59 -28.21
CA GLU A 243 -6.08 -24.42 -27.90
C GLU A 243 -5.42 -23.46 -28.90
N GLY A 244 -4.60 -22.55 -28.37
CA GLY A 244 -3.73 -21.68 -29.16
C GLY A 244 -2.48 -22.41 -29.67
N ARG A 245 -1.51 -21.62 -30.14
CA ARG A 245 -0.15 -22.11 -30.42
C ARG A 245 0.78 -21.81 -29.23
N ARG A 246 1.59 -22.80 -28.85
CA ARG A 246 2.83 -22.55 -28.10
C ARG A 246 3.89 -22.00 -29.05
N ILE A 247 4.68 -21.06 -28.57
CA ILE A 247 5.71 -20.31 -29.29
C ILE A 247 7.02 -20.17 -28.48
N TRP A 248 7.04 -20.56 -27.20
CA TRP A 248 8.18 -20.43 -26.29
C TRP A 248 8.73 -21.76 -25.73
N GLU A 249 8.03 -22.88 -25.93
CA GLU A 249 8.50 -24.21 -25.53
C GLU A 249 9.81 -24.65 -26.23
N GLN A 250 10.57 -25.53 -25.56
CA GLN A 250 12.03 -25.39 -25.49
C GLN A 250 12.83 -26.17 -26.56
N SER A 251 14.06 -25.72 -26.79
CA SER A 251 15.10 -26.49 -27.49
C SER A 251 15.66 -27.61 -26.60
N ASP A 252 15.37 -28.86 -26.94
CA ASP A 252 15.92 -30.05 -26.28
C ASP A 252 17.45 -30.08 -26.26
N THR A 253 18.04 -30.19 -25.05
CA THR A 253 19.36 -30.83 -24.87
C THR A 253 19.30 -31.82 -23.71
N THR A 254 18.97 -33.06 -24.02
CA THR A 254 19.03 -34.17 -23.05
C THR A 254 20.46 -34.63 -22.82
N SER A 255 20.86 -34.78 -21.56
CA SER A 255 21.90 -35.74 -21.16
C SER A 255 21.60 -36.24 -19.74
N ALA A 256 21.63 -37.57 -19.56
CA ALA A 256 21.09 -38.25 -18.39
C ALA A 256 22.19 -38.72 -17.42
N GLY A 257 21.79 -39.04 -16.17
CA GLY A 257 22.50 -40.00 -15.33
C GLY A 257 22.69 -39.58 -13.87
N GLY A 258 22.15 -40.37 -12.94
CA GLY A 258 22.37 -40.22 -11.49
C GLY A 258 21.25 -40.84 -10.65
N GLU A 259 21.42 -42.09 -10.22
CA GLU A 259 20.41 -42.83 -9.44
C GLU A 259 20.47 -42.61 -7.92
N ALA A 260 19.45 -43.10 -7.21
CA ALA A 260 19.17 -42.94 -5.77
C ALA A 260 20.28 -43.48 -4.83
N SER A 261 20.30 -43.16 -3.53
CA SER A 261 19.54 -43.92 -2.50
C SER A 261 19.73 -43.40 -1.05
N SER A 262 18.69 -43.56 -0.20
CA SER A 262 18.69 -43.84 1.27
C SER A 262 19.64 -43.08 2.23
N ALA A 263 19.22 -42.54 3.38
CA ALA A 263 18.64 -43.29 4.52
C ALA A 263 18.17 -42.38 5.68
N GLU A 264 17.39 -42.92 6.63
CA GLU A 264 16.99 -42.29 7.91
C GLU A 264 17.87 -42.73 9.10
N LEU A 265 17.92 -41.96 10.21
CA LEU A 265 17.57 -42.41 11.59
C LEU A 265 17.74 -41.32 12.68
N MET A 266 17.38 -41.67 13.94
CA MET A 266 16.95 -40.78 15.05
C MET A 266 17.80 -40.87 16.35
N THR A 267 17.44 -40.04 17.35
CA THR A 267 17.84 -40.03 18.80
C THR A 267 19.24 -39.44 19.13
N GLY A 268 19.54 -38.82 20.30
CA GLY A 268 18.85 -38.49 21.57
C GLY A 268 19.87 -37.86 22.59
N VAL A 269 19.69 -37.61 23.90
CA VAL A 269 18.59 -37.76 24.89
C VAL A 269 18.82 -36.80 26.13
N ALA A 270 17.81 -36.00 26.54
CA ALA A 270 17.56 -35.39 27.88
C ALA A 270 18.54 -34.37 28.56
N LYS A 271 18.01 -33.69 29.62
CA LYS A 271 18.62 -32.64 30.48
C LYS A 271 19.16 -33.19 31.82
N PRO A 272 19.79 -32.34 32.65
CA PRO A 272 19.25 -32.15 34.02
C PRO A 272 18.91 -30.68 34.36
N GLN A 273 18.25 -30.47 35.51
CA GLN A 273 17.79 -29.16 36.01
C GLN A 273 18.57 -28.74 37.27
N ASN A 274 18.53 -27.46 37.63
CA ASN A 274 18.12 -27.10 39.00
C ASN A 274 17.45 -25.71 39.06
N SER A 275 17.03 -25.28 40.26
CA SER A 275 15.87 -24.40 40.48
C SER A 275 16.17 -22.98 41.01
N ALA A 276 15.07 -22.23 41.21
CA ALA A 276 14.91 -21.10 42.14
C ALA A 276 15.07 -19.64 41.63
N ASN A 277 14.18 -19.23 40.72
CA ASN A 277 13.31 -18.06 40.97
C ASN A 277 12.06 -18.11 40.09
N ALA A 278 10.92 -17.62 40.59
CA ALA A 278 9.64 -17.68 39.88
C ALA A 278 9.47 -16.46 38.97
N ALA A 279 9.84 -16.60 37.70
CA ALA A 279 9.52 -15.63 36.65
C ALA A 279 8.00 -15.61 36.35
N PRO A 280 7.46 -14.52 35.76
CA PRO A 280 6.10 -14.50 35.22
C PRO A 280 5.88 -15.65 34.22
N SER A 281 4.64 -16.15 34.12
CA SER A 281 4.36 -17.35 33.32
C SER A 281 4.72 -17.17 31.84
N ASP A 282 5.51 -18.11 31.32
CA ASP A 282 5.95 -18.04 29.92
C ASP A 282 4.79 -18.36 28.97
N HIS A 283 4.29 -17.29 28.35
CA HIS A 283 3.30 -17.36 27.27
C HIS A 283 3.93 -17.09 25.88
N GLY A 284 5.23 -16.78 25.77
CA GLY A 284 5.87 -16.39 24.51
C GLY A 284 5.26 -15.16 23.80
N MET A 285 4.45 -14.38 24.51
CA MET A 285 3.64 -13.26 24.00
C MET A 285 4.05 -11.95 24.69
N PRO A 286 3.73 -10.77 24.10
CA PRO A 286 4.06 -9.49 24.71
C PRO A 286 3.26 -9.26 25.99
N ASN A 287 3.95 -8.75 27.01
CA ASN A 287 3.37 -8.26 28.26
C ASN A 287 3.40 -6.72 28.35
N LEU A 288 3.95 -6.03 27.35
CA LEU A 288 3.75 -4.59 27.12
C LEU A 288 3.28 -4.37 25.68
N VAL A 289 2.23 -3.54 25.50
CA VAL A 289 1.75 -3.12 24.18
C VAL A 289 1.73 -1.59 24.09
N ILE A 290 2.58 -1.03 23.24
CA ILE A 290 2.56 0.39 22.90
C ILE A 290 1.55 0.56 21.75
N ALA A 291 0.30 0.91 22.10
CA ALA A 291 -0.85 0.80 21.21
C ALA A 291 -1.09 2.02 20.30
N GLY A 292 -0.26 3.05 20.40
CA GLY A 292 -0.38 4.31 19.66
C GLY A 292 -0.43 5.52 20.59
N THR A 293 -0.92 6.68 20.15
CA THR A 293 -1.54 6.95 18.83
C THR A 293 -0.52 7.17 17.71
N GLN A 294 -0.97 7.12 16.45
CA GLN A 294 -0.16 7.49 15.29
C GLN A 294 0.36 8.94 15.42
N GLN A 295 1.58 9.20 14.94
CA GLN A 295 2.23 10.52 14.95
C GLN A 295 2.49 11.14 16.35
N ALA A 296 2.49 10.31 17.40
CA ALA A 296 2.80 10.68 18.78
C ALA A 296 4.10 10.02 19.30
N GLY A 297 5.04 9.61 18.45
CA GLY A 297 6.38 9.17 18.88
C GLY A 297 6.49 7.75 19.47
N ALA A 298 5.42 6.94 19.47
CA ALA A 298 5.42 5.56 19.98
C ALA A 298 6.57 4.68 19.47
N GLU A 299 6.95 4.78 18.19
CA GLU A 299 8.07 4.02 17.62
C GLU A 299 9.46 4.52 18.07
N TRP A 300 9.57 5.76 18.54
CA TRP A 300 10.80 6.26 19.18
C TRP A 300 10.92 5.72 20.61
N ILE A 301 9.84 5.77 21.39
CA ILE A 301 9.80 5.19 22.74
C ILE A 301 10.15 3.69 22.69
N ALA A 302 9.58 2.96 21.72
CA ALA A 302 9.94 1.55 21.50
C ALA A 302 11.44 1.37 21.24
N ARG A 303 12.05 2.12 20.31
CA ARG A 303 13.50 2.03 20.03
C ARG A 303 14.36 2.36 21.25
N GLN A 304 13.94 3.32 22.09
CA GLN A 304 14.67 3.67 23.31
C GLN A 304 14.55 2.59 24.38
N LEU A 305 13.36 2.01 24.59
CA LEU A 305 13.19 0.85 25.48
C LEU A 305 14.00 -0.36 25.01
N ASP A 306 14.10 -0.61 23.70
CA ASP A 306 14.92 -1.69 23.11
C ASP A 306 16.45 -1.56 23.37
N THR A 307 16.90 -0.44 23.95
CA THR A 307 18.30 -0.28 24.43
C THR A 307 18.52 -0.75 25.87
N HIS A 308 17.44 -0.98 26.63
CA HIS A 308 17.47 -1.32 28.05
C HIS A 308 17.36 -2.85 28.23
N PRO A 309 18.24 -3.50 29.04
CA PRO A 309 18.36 -4.97 29.07
C PRO A 309 17.10 -5.72 29.53
N ASP A 310 16.26 -5.08 30.36
CA ASP A 310 14.97 -5.65 30.81
C ASP A 310 13.93 -5.75 29.68
N PHE A 311 14.15 -5.13 28.52
CA PHE A 311 13.18 -4.99 27.43
C PHE A 311 13.64 -5.72 26.15
N PHE A 312 12.66 -6.17 25.36
CA PHE A 312 12.86 -6.62 24.00
C PHE A 312 11.68 -6.19 23.13
N VAL A 313 11.93 -5.45 22.05
CA VAL A 313 10.90 -5.02 21.10
C VAL A 313 10.91 -5.94 19.87
N ALA A 314 9.75 -6.50 19.53
CA ALA A 314 9.63 -7.36 18.36
C ALA A 314 9.88 -6.59 17.04
N LYS A 315 10.76 -7.15 16.19
CA LYS A 315 11.22 -6.51 14.95
C LYS A 315 10.65 -7.22 13.72
N GLY A 316 10.05 -6.46 12.81
CA GLY A 316 9.59 -6.95 11.50
C GLY A 316 8.20 -7.59 11.51
N LYS A 317 8.10 -8.86 11.09
CA LYS A 317 6.84 -9.57 10.78
C LYS A 317 6.01 -9.85 12.05
N GLY A 318 5.27 -8.85 12.50
CA GLY A 318 4.36 -8.95 13.64
C GLY A 318 3.48 -7.72 13.87
N LYS A 319 3.94 -6.51 13.47
CA LYS A 319 3.17 -5.26 13.53
C LYS A 319 1.76 -5.41 12.97
N SER A 320 0.77 -4.82 13.66
CA SER A 320 -0.66 -4.96 13.34
C SER A 320 -1.10 -6.42 13.31
N TYR A 321 -0.96 -7.14 14.42
CA TYR A 321 -1.52 -8.48 14.61
C TYR A 321 -2.92 -8.40 15.25
N PHE A 322 -3.04 -7.78 16.44
CA PHE A 322 -4.30 -7.73 17.20
C PHE A 322 -5.46 -6.95 16.56
N ASN A 323 -5.22 -6.22 15.46
CA ASN A 323 -6.22 -5.51 14.67
C ASN A 323 -6.39 -6.05 13.23
N LYS A 324 -5.95 -7.28 12.93
CA LYS A 324 -6.11 -7.95 11.63
C LYS A 324 -6.87 -9.29 11.75
N PRO A 325 -8.18 -9.35 11.41
CA PRO A 325 -9.00 -10.55 11.62
C PRO A 325 -8.59 -11.80 10.83
N ASN A 326 -7.81 -11.65 9.76
CA ASN A 326 -7.22 -12.78 9.02
C ASN A 326 -6.03 -13.41 9.77
N ARG A 327 -5.23 -12.59 10.48
CA ARG A 327 -4.12 -13.09 11.32
C ARG A 327 -4.62 -13.82 12.55
N LEU A 328 -5.59 -13.22 13.24
CA LEU A 328 -6.25 -13.77 14.43
C LEU A 328 -7.06 -15.07 14.19
N LYS A 329 -7.11 -15.55 12.94
CA LYS A 329 -7.75 -16.82 12.52
C LYS A 329 -6.76 -17.82 11.92
N SER A 330 -5.47 -17.49 11.87
CA SER A 330 -4.44 -18.29 11.21
C SER A 330 -3.39 -18.72 12.23
N GLU A 331 -3.38 -20.02 12.55
CA GLU A 331 -2.37 -20.62 13.44
C GLU A 331 -0.94 -20.34 12.96
N LYS A 332 -0.74 -20.24 11.64
CA LYS A 332 0.54 -19.86 11.01
C LYS A 332 0.93 -18.41 11.31
N GLU A 333 -0.02 -17.47 11.26
CA GLU A 333 0.25 -16.05 11.59
C GLU A 333 0.41 -15.87 13.12
N GLU A 334 -0.33 -16.61 13.95
CA GLU A 334 -0.14 -16.61 15.41
C GLU A 334 1.24 -17.17 15.78
N ALA A 335 1.64 -18.32 15.22
CA ALA A 335 2.95 -18.92 15.45
C ALA A 335 4.09 -18.00 14.98
N ALA A 336 3.94 -17.33 13.84
CA ALA A 336 4.90 -16.33 13.36
C ALA A 336 4.97 -15.10 14.29
N TYR A 337 3.81 -14.59 14.76
CA TYR A 337 3.74 -13.47 15.69
C TYR A 337 4.40 -13.82 17.03
N ARG A 338 4.04 -14.96 17.64
CA ARG A 338 4.66 -15.48 18.87
C ARG A 338 6.17 -15.71 18.69
N GLY A 339 6.59 -16.25 17.55
CA GLY A 339 7.99 -16.43 17.19
C GLY A 339 8.79 -15.13 17.11
N SER A 340 8.16 -13.98 16.79
CA SER A 340 8.84 -12.68 16.76
C SER A 340 9.35 -12.21 18.14
N PHE A 341 8.85 -12.80 19.23
CA PHE A 341 9.29 -12.55 20.61
C PHE A 341 10.31 -13.58 21.14
N GLN A 342 10.65 -14.62 20.37
CA GLN A 342 11.48 -15.73 20.85
C GLN A 342 12.88 -15.30 21.30
N ALA A 343 13.51 -14.36 20.59
CA ALA A 343 14.81 -13.79 20.99
C ALA A 343 14.73 -12.95 22.28
N GLY A 344 13.53 -12.51 22.66
CA GLY A 344 13.23 -11.76 23.88
C GLY A 344 12.65 -12.61 25.03
N GLN A 345 12.71 -13.95 24.96
CA GLN A 345 12.09 -14.81 25.97
C GLN A 345 12.63 -14.57 27.40
N GLN A 346 13.87 -14.08 27.53
CA GLN A 346 14.50 -13.75 28.81
C GLN A 346 14.31 -12.29 29.25
N ALA A 347 13.72 -11.43 28.40
CA ALA A 347 13.42 -10.05 28.77
C ALA A 347 12.20 -9.99 29.71
N ALA A 348 12.26 -9.13 30.72
CA ALA A 348 11.14 -8.87 31.62
C ALA A 348 9.94 -8.28 30.87
N TRP A 349 10.20 -7.40 29.89
CA TRP A 349 9.22 -6.73 29.07
C TRP A 349 9.39 -7.07 27.58
N ARG A 350 8.49 -7.89 27.05
CA ARG A 350 8.36 -8.19 25.62
C ARG A 350 7.32 -7.24 25.01
N VAL A 351 7.71 -6.47 24.01
CA VAL A 351 6.96 -5.29 23.55
C VAL A 351 6.48 -5.42 22.11
N ASP A 352 5.16 -5.28 21.90
CA ASP A 352 4.60 -4.91 20.59
C ASP A 352 4.45 -3.38 20.52
N CYS A 353 4.98 -2.75 19.48
CA CYS A 353 4.70 -1.35 19.16
C CYS A 353 3.98 -1.25 17.83
N THR A 354 2.68 -1.01 17.89
CA THR A 354 1.79 -0.85 16.74
C THR A 354 0.87 0.34 16.98
N SER A 355 1.15 1.45 16.29
CA SER A 355 0.54 2.76 16.59
C SER A 355 -0.93 2.92 16.17
N ASP A 356 -1.53 1.90 15.52
CA ASP A 356 -2.92 1.88 15.08
C ASP A 356 -3.81 0.88 15.87
N TYR A 357 -3.30 0.32 16.98
CA TYR A 357 -4.08 -0.56 17.86
C TYR A 357 -5.15 0.20 18.66
N PHE A 358 -4.81 1.34 19.27
CA PHE A 358 -5.70 2.11 20.15
C PHE A 358 -7.03 2.50 19.49
N TRP A 359 -7.03 2.62 18.16
CA TRP A 359 -8.19 3.01 17.36
C TRP A 359 -9.32 1.99 17.40
N HIS A 360 -10.33 2.26 18.23
CA HIS A 360 -11.61 1.56 18.23
C HIS A 360 -12.64 2.33 17.40
N SER A 361 -13.49 1.64 16.63
CA SER A 361 -14.67 2.24 16.02
C SER A 361 -15.64 1.15 15.60
N GLU A 362 -16.93 1.32 15.89
CA GLU A 362 -17.99 0.45 15.32
C GLU A 362 -18.39 0.88 13.88
N GLY A 363 -17.84 2.00 13.40
CA GLY A 363 -18.17 2.66 12.14
C GLY A 363 -18.71 4.08 12.38
N SER A 364 -18.14 5.07 11.69
CA SER A 364 -18.55 6.47 11.74
C SER A 364 -18.35 7.12 10.34
N PRO A 365 -18.86 8.35 10.10
CA PRO A 365 -18.51 9.11 8.90
C PRO A 365 -17.01 9.36 8.70
N PHE A 366 -16.23 9.25 9.79
CA PHE A 366 -14.81 9.57 9.83
C PHE A 366 -13.88 8.35 9.94
N GLY A 367 -14.41 7.15 10.25
CA GLY A 367 -13.60 5.95 10.46
C GLY A 367 -14.36 4.64 10.20
N PRO A 368 -13.75 3.65 9.52
CA PRO A 368 -14.36 2.34 9.29
C PRO A 368 -14.53 1.56 10.59
N LYS A 369 -15.36 0.52 10.56
CA LYS A 369 -15.45 -0.45 11.64
C LYS A 369 -14.11 -1.14 11.86
N LYS A 370 -13.68 -1.24 13.13
CA LYS A 370 -12.43 -1.85 13.59
C LYS A 370 -12.70 -3.16 14.34
N PRO A 371 -11.75 -4.11 14.36
CA PRO A 371 -11.79 -5.23 15.29
C PRO A 371 -11.65 -4.76 16.73
N ASN A 372 -12.12 -5.55 17.69
CA ASN A 372 -11.97 -5.24 19.11
C ASN A 372 -10.56 -5.61 19.61
N THR A 373 -9.58 -4.79 19.25
CA THR A 373 -8.15 -4.94 19.59
C THR A 373 -7.87 -5.24 21.08
N PRO A 374 -8.40 -4.48 22.08
CA PRO A 374 -8.12 -4.78 23.48
C PRO A 374 -8.72 -6.12 23.92
N GLN A 375 -9.84 -6.55 23.34
CA GLN A 375 -10.40 -7.89 23.62
C GLN A 375 -9.53 -9.02 23.04
N ASN A 376 -8.80 -8.77 21.96
CA ASN A 376 -7.84 -9.74 21.41
C ASN A 376 -6.59 -9.85 22.29
N ILE A 377 -6.05 -8.70 22.74
CA ILE A 377 -4.94 -8.64 23.71
C ILE A 377 -5.32 -9.37 25.00
N ASN A 378 -6.45 -9.03 25.62
CA ASN A 378 -6.95 -9.62 26.86
C ASN A 378 -7.28 -11.13 26.76
N ARG A 379 -7.28 -11.71 25.56
CA ARG A 379 -7.49 -13.15 25.32
C ARG A 379 -6.20 -13.92 25.06
N GLN A 380 -5.19 -13.29 24.45
CA GLN A 380 -4.00 -13.98 23.91
C GLN A 380 -2.68 -13.60 24.59
N CYS A 381 -2.63 -12.44 25.26
CA CYS A 381 -1.49 -12.00 26.06
C CYS A 381 -1.62 -12.44 27.54
N PRO A 382 -0.53 -12.35 28.35
CA PRO A 382 -0.59 -12.53 29.80
C PRO A 382 -1.67 -11.66 30.49
N PRO A 383 -2.36 -12.13 31.54
CA PRO A 383 -3.44 -11.39 32.19
C PRO A 383 -3.04 -10.02 32.76
N ASP A 384 -1.76 -9.84 33.09
CA ASP A 384 -1.15 -8.63 33.65
C ASP A 384 -0.61 -7.64 32.60
N THR A 385 -0.76 -7.94 31.30
CA THR A 385 -0.21 -7.15 30.18
C THR A 385 -0.54 -5.66 30.28
N ARG A 386 0.52 -4.84 30.33
CA ARG A 386 0.44 -3.37 30.34
C ARG A 386 0.16 -2.84 28.93
N VAL A 387 -0.56 -1.74 28.85
CA VAL A 387 -0.72 -0.92 27.64
C VAL A 387 -0.11 0.44 27.89
N LEU A 388 0.74 0.91 26.97
CA LEU A 388 1.22 2.29 26.96
C LEU A 388 0.54 3.06 25.83
N LEU A 389 -0.14 4.14 26.18
CA LEU A 389 -0.70 5.12 25.26
C LEU A 389 0.15 6.38 25.29
N VAL A 390 0.57 6.82 24.10
CA VAL A 390 1.26 8.08 23.87
C VAL A 390 0.28 8.97 23.12
N LEU A 391 -0.33 9.93 23.81
CA LEU A 391 -1.28 10.85 23.22
C LEU A 391 -0.57 12.13 22.77
N ARG A 392 -1.10 12.79 21.75
CA ARG A 392 -0.66 14.10 21.25
C ARG A 392 -1.89 14.96 21.06
N GLU A 393 -1.75 16.27 21.08
CA GLU A 393 -2.84 17.19 20.73
C GLU A 393 -3.58 16.69 19.46
N PRO A 394 -4.90 16.41 19.53
CA PRO A 394 -5.60 15.64 18.52
C PRO A 394 -5.70 16.32 17.14
N VAL A 395 -5.64 17.65 17.04
CA VAL A 395 -5.58 18.40 15.77
C VAL A 395 -4.20 18.24 15.12
N ALA A 396 -3.12 18.59 15.79
CA ALA A 396 -1.74 18.45 15.35
C ALA A 396 -1.38 16.98 15.02
N ARG A 397 -1.96 16.01 15.74
CA ARG A 397 -1.87 14.58 15.41
C ARG A 397 -2.64 14.24 14.12
N ALA A 398 -3.82 14.83 13.90
CA ALA A 398 -4.55 14.67 12.63
C ALA A 398 -3.74 15.26 11.46
N ILE A 399 -3.23 16.48 11.62
CA ILE A 399 -2.42 17.22 10.65
C ILE A 399 -1.13 16.46 10.31
N ALA A 400 -0.41 15.94 11.31
CA ALA A 400 0.77 15.11 11.10
C ALA A 400 0.42 13.81 10.35
N ALA A 401 -0.75 13.21 10.61
CA ALA A 401 -1.19 12.00 9.91
C ALA A 401 -1.56 12.29 8.46
N TYR A 402 -2.24 13.41 8.21
CA TYR A 402 -2.55 13.91 6.87
C TYR A 402 -1.26 14.11 6.05
N TRP A 403 -0.30 14.87 6.57
CA TRP A 403 0.98 15.10 5.89
C TRP A 403 1.81 13.82 5.73
N HIS A 404 1.77 12.90 6.70
CA HIS A 404 2.39 11.58 6.55
C HIS A 404 1.80 10.83 5.35
N TYR A 405 0.47 10.62 5.31
CA TYR A 405 -0.18 9.83 4.27
C TYR A 405 -0.13 10.49 2.88
N PHE A 406 -0.26 11.82 2.79
CA PHE A 406 0.02 12.57 1.56
C PHE A 406 1.45 12.31 1.07
N SER A 407 2.45 12.40 1.96
CA SER A 407 3.87 12.23 1.60
C SER A 407 4.29 10.82 1.19
N VAL A 408 3.35 9.86 1.19
CA VAL A 408 3.49 8.49 0.67
C VAL A 408 2.41 8.13 -0.37
N GLY A 409 1.79 9.14 -1.00
CA GLY A 409 0.85 8.97 -2.13
C GLY A 409 -0.54 8.44 -1.75
N LYS A 410 -0.91 8.46 -0.47
CA LYS A 410 -2.16 7.87 0.05
C LYS A 410 -3.30 8.86 0.30
N LEU A 411 -3.08 10.15 0.03
CA LEU A 411 -4.10 11.20 0.11
C LEU A 411 -3.98 12.16 -1.08
N ASP A 412 -5.12 12.59 -1.59
CA ASP A 412 -5.26 13.78 -2.42
C ASP A 412 -5.32 15.03 -1.51
N PRO A 413 -4.39 16.00 -1.64
CA PRO A 413 -4.38 17.20 -0.80
C PRO A 413 -5.56 18.15 -1.09
N ASN A 414 -6.27 17.99 -2.22
CA ASN A 414 -7.39 18.84 -2.60
C ASN A 414 -8.71 18.44 -1.90
N ARG A 415 -8.79 17.24 -1.31
CA ARG A 415 -9.97 16.80 -0.53
C ARG A 415 -10.09 17.50 0.82
N GLY A 416 -8.97 17.90 1.43
CA GLY A 416 -8.92 18.38 2.80
C GLY A 416 -9.01 17.27 3.84
N ILE A 417 -8.60 17.57 5.08
CA ILE A 417 -8.46 16.61 6.17
C ILE A 417 -9.79 16.03 6.65
N LEU A 418 -10.89 16.79 6.53
CA LEU A 418 -12.24 16.35 6.92
C LEU A 418 -12.93 15.43 5.89
N ARG A 419 -12.44 15.38 4.65
CA ARG A 419 -13.02 14.56 3.55
C ARG A 419 -12.05 13.50 3.01
N ALA A 420 -10.84 13.46 3.56
CA ALA A 420 -9.89 12.38 3.37
C ALA A 420 -10.49 11.01 3.74
N SER A 421 -9.98 9.93 3.14
CA SER A 421 -10.55 8.59 3.33
C SER A 421 -10.58 8.19 4.82
N PRO A 422 -11.73 7.74 5.35
CA PRO A 422 -11.89 7.41 6.77
C PRO A 422 -10.95 6.29 7.23
N ASN A 423 -10.46 5.46 6.28
CA ASN A 423 -9.56 4.35 6.54
C ASN A 423 -8.21 4.75 7.18
N PHE A 424 -7.81 6.02 7.09
CA PHE A 424 -6.57 6.55 7.68
C PHE A 424 -6.72 7.09 9.11
N GLY A 425 -7.96 7.24 9.60
CA GLY A 425 -8.21 7.67 10.99
C GLY A 425 -7.71 9.08 11.28
N LEU A 426 -7.69 9.97 10.27
CA LEU A 426 -7.23 11.34 10.44
C LEU A 426 -8.08 12.05 11.49
N VAL A 427 -9.40 11.98 11.35
CA VAL A 427 -10.36 12.55 12.31
C VAL A 427 -10.73 11.55 13.41
N ASP A 428 -11.16 10.34 13.03
CA ASP A 428 -11.81 9.38 13.95
C ASP A 428 -10.93 8.93 15.14
N LEU A 429 -9.59 8.92 14.97
CA LEU A 429 -8.65 8.56 16.03
C LEU A 429 -8.37 9.69 17.04
N GLY A 430 -8.75 10.94 16.75
CA GLY A 430 -8.60 12.05 17.71
C GLY A 430 -9.65 12.07 18.83
N PHE A 431 -10.74 11.30 18.67
CA PHE A 431 -11.79 11.10 19.69
C PHE A 431 -11.32 10.18 20.84
N TYR A 432 -10.23 10.56 21.52
CA TYR A 432 -9.51 9.76 22.52
C TYR A 432 -10.38 9.23 23.66
N ARG A 433 -11.42 9.97 24.06
CA ARG A 433 -12.30 9.58 25.17
C ARG A 433 -12.95 8.23 24.92
N ARG A 434 -13.66 8.07 23.80
CA ARG A 434 -14.37 6.81 23.49
C ARG A 434 -13.39 5.65 23.21
N HIS A 435 -12.19 5.93 22.72
CA HIS A 435 -11.14 4.92 22.54
C HIS A 435 -10.65 4.44 23.92
N PHE A 436 -10.34 5.36 24.82
CA PHE A 436 -9.92 5.04 26.18
C PHE A 436 -11.02 4.34 26.98
N GLU A 437 -12.25 4.87 27.00
CA GLU A 437 -13.39 4.26 27.71
C GLU A 437 -13.65 2.81 27.23
N HIS A 438 -13.55 2.55 25.91
CA HIS A 438 -13.64 1.20 25.37
C HIS A 438 -12.49 0.29 25.83
N TRP A 439 -11.24 0.74 25.73
CA TRP A 439 -10.06 -0.03 26.19
C TRP A 439 -10.12 -0.30 27.70
N ALA A 440 -10.42 0.72 28.50
CA ALA A 440 -10.57 0.63 29.96
C ALA A 440 -11.71 -0.32 30.37
N SER A 441 -12.83 -0.35 29.65
CA SER A 441 -13.94 -1.27 29.95
C SER A 441 -13.58 -2.76 29.80
N ILE A 442 -12.53 -3.07 29.03
CA ILE A 442 -12.08 -4.44 28.73
C ILE A 442 -10.81 -4.80 29.52
N LEU A 443 -9.92 -3.83 29.74
CA LEU A 443 -8.63 -4.04 30.38
C LEU A 443 -8.59 -3.63 31.86
N GLY A 444 -9.44 -2.70 32.28
CA GLY A 444 -9.28 -1.95 33.52
C GLY A 444 -8.27 -0.80 33.36
N GLU A 445 -8.57 0.36 33.95
CA GLU A 445 -7.72 1.55 33.86
C GLU A 445 -6.31 1.31 34.44
N ASP A 446 -6.19 0.50 35.49
CA ASP A 446 -4.92 0.14 36.13
C ASP A 446 -3.88 -0.47 35.17
N ARG A 447 -4.30 -1.07 34.05
CA ARG A 447 -3.40 -1.66 33.03
C ARG A 447 -3.01 -0.67 31.91
N ILE A 448 -3.52 0.56 31.89
CA ILE A 448 -3.33 1.53 30.80
C ILE A 448 -2.54 2.74 31.30
N ASP A 449 -1.24 2.75 31.04
CA ASP A 449 -0.38 3.93 31.23
C ASP A 449 -0.62 4.94 30.11
N VAL A 450 -0.72 6.23 30.46
CA VAL A 450 -0.84 7.33 29.50
C VAL A 450 0.26 8.36 29.74
N ILE A 451 0.89 8.79 28.65
CA ILE A 451 1.88 9.88 28.59
C ILE A 451 1.57 10.79 27.39
N LEU A 452 2.03 12.04 27.42
CA LEU A 452 1.86 12.95 26.30
C LEU A 452 3.13 13.08 25.46
N TYR A 453 2.95 13.28 24.15
CA TYR A 453 4.00 13.62 23.19
C TYR A 453 4.72 14.91 23.58
N ASP A 454 4.03 15.79 24.28
CA ASP A 454 4.48 17.07 24.81
C ASP A 454 5.55 16.87 25.90
N ASP A 455 5.36 15.89 26.81
CA ASP A 455 6.37 15.49 27.80
C ASP A 455 7.59 14.84 27.10
N LEU A 456 7.32 14.03 26.08
CA LEU A 456 8.33 13.36 25.27
C LEU A 456 9.18 14.37 24.46
N ALA A 457 8.58 15.42 23.92
CA ALA A 457 9.26 16.45 23.14
C ALA A 457 10.07 17.40 24.04
N ASN A 458 9.48 17.86 25.15
CA ASN A 458 10.11 18.81 26.07
C ASN A 458 11.17 18.19 26.98
N GLY A 459 11.11 16.87 27.25
CA GLY A 459 12.09 16.18 28.10
C GLY A 459 12.24 14.70 27.81
N PRO A 460 12.79 14.28 26.65
CA PRO A 460 12.82 12.88 26.23
C PRO A 460 13.40 11.91 27.27
N GLN A 461 14.53 12.27 27.87
CA GLN A 461 15.20 11.47 28.91
C GLN A 461 14.36 11.38 30.21
N SER A 462 13.63 12.44 30.57
CA SER A 462 12.72 12.44 31.72
C SER A 462 11.48 11.59 31.45
N CYS A 463 10.94 11.65 30.23
CA CYS A 463 9.83 10.82 29.77
C CYS A 463 10.21 9.33 29.80
N ILE A 464 11.35 8.93 29.22
CA ILE A 464 11.85 7.54 29.29
C ILE A 464 12.08 7.11 30.74
N SER A 465 12.70 7.95 31.58
CA SER A 465 12.88 7.66 33.00
C SER A 465 11.55 7.44 33.74
N SER A 466 10.49 8.20 33.41
CA SER A 466 9.16 8.01 33.98
C SER A 466 8.53 6.68 33.54
N ILE A 467 8.67 6.31 32.27
CA ILE A 467 8.18 5.03 31.73
C ILE A 467 8.90 3.84 32.42
N LEU A 468 10.23 3.88 32.50
CA LEU A 468 11.03 2.84 33.15
C LEU A 468 10.62 2.66 34.63
N ASN A 469 10.45 3.77 35.36
CA ASN A 469 10.01 3.74 36.76
C ASN A 469 8.58 3.19 36.93
N ARG A 470 7.64 3.54 36.04
CA ARG A 470 6.25 3.00 36.06
C ARG A 470 6.20 1.51 35.77
N LEU A 471 7.08 1.03 34.88
CA LEU A 471 7.22 -0.38 34.52
C LEU A 471 8.16 -1.15 35.47
N GLY A 472 8.61 -0.55 36.58
CA GLY A 472 9.44 -1.20 37.58
C GLY A 472 10.78 -1.73 37.07
N ALA A 473 11.33 -1.12 36.02
CA ALA A 473 12.56 -1.56 35.38
C ALA A 473 13.79 -1.39 36.30
N SER A 474 14.77 -2.26 36.12
CA SER A 474 16.03 -2.28 36.87
C SER A 474 16.80 -0.96 36.67
N PRO A 475 17.47 -0.41 37.71
CA PRO A 475 18.30 0.78 37.55
C PRO A 475 19.50 0.54 36.63
N HIS A 476 19.36 0.88 35.35
CA HIS A 476 20.43 0.86 34.36
C HIS A 476 21.20 2.19 34.36
N GLY A 477 22.43 2.18 33.84
CA GLY A 477 23.14 3.43 33.52
C GLY A 477 22.33 4.27 32.52
N GLN A 478 22.44 5.60 32.60
CA GLN A 478 21.75 6.51 31.67
C GLN A 478 21.99 6.06 30.22
N PRO A 479 20.96 6.13 29.33
CA PRO A 479 21.13 5.84 27.91
C PRO A 479 22.34 6.61 27.37
N ASP A 480 23.18 5.94 26.58
CA ASP A 480 24.47 6.50 26.18
C ASP A 480 24.29 7.88 25.54
N SER A 481 25.18 8.81 25.91
CA SER A 481 25.05 10.25 25.71
C SER A 481 25.06 10.71 24.25
N GLY A 482 25.09 9.77 23.29
CA GLY A 482 24.95 9.94 21.84
C GLY A 482 23.54 10.37 21.38
N SER A 483 22.97 11.38 22.01
CA SER A 483 22.05 12.37 21.42
C SER A 483 21.04 11.91 20.35
N GLU A 484 20.26 10.85 20.59
CA GLU A 484 18.94 10.78 19.95
C GLU A 484 18.06 11.87 20.58
N SER A 485 17.96 13.00 19.87
CA SER A 485 16.97 14.05 20.12
C SER A 485 15.54 13.48 20.16
N ALA A 486 14.61 14.27 20.68
CA ALA A 486 13.16 14.04 20.51
C ALA A 486 12.84 13.65 19.06
N PRO A 487 11.87 12.75 18.81
CA PRO A 487 11.63 12.14 17.50
C PRO A 487 11.45 13.17 16.37
N LEU A 488 12.53 13.43 15.64
CA LEU A 488 12.53 14.28 14.46
C LEU A 488 11.65 13.64 13.39
N ILE A 489 10.52 14.28 13.08
CA ILE A 489 9.73 13.95 11.90
C ILE A 489 10.66 14.10 10.69
N PRO A 490 10.89 13.05 9.87
CA PRO A 490 11.86 13.12 8.78
C PRO A 490 11.47 14.21 7.77
N GLN A 491 12.17 15.35 7.83
CA GLN A 491 11.87 16.49 6.96
C GLN A 491 12.13 16.10 5.51
N LYS A 492 11.08 16.17 4.70
CA LYS A 492 11.13 16.06 3.24
C LYS A 492 11.11 17.51 2.74
N PRO A 493 12.21 18.09 2.20
CA PRO A 493 12.22 19.51 1.84
C PRO A 493 11.13 19.92 0.84
N TRP A 494 10.74 18.99 -0.05
CA TRP A 494 9.62 19.17 -0.96
C TRP A 494 8.25 19.22 -0.27
N LEU A 495 8.08 18.55 0.87
CA LEU A 495 6.85 18.52 1.66
C LEU A 495 6.67 19.81 2.46
N GLU A 496 7.76 20.34 3.03
CA GLU A 496 7.72 21.63 3.72
C GLU A 496 7.38 22.76 2.72
N ALA A 497 8.07 22.80 1.58
CA ALA A 497 7.75 23.70 0.47
C ALA A 497 6.37 23.43 -0.21
N PHE A 498 5.69 22.33 0.13
CA PHE A 498 4.30 22.07 -0.26
C PHE A 498 3.32 22.60 0.79
N LYS A 499 3.59 22.40 2.09
CA LYS A 499 2.80 22.97 3.20
C LYS A 499 2.67 24.48 3.06
N GLU A 500 3.79 25.18 2.85
CA GLU A 500 3.83 26.64 2.63
C GLU A 500 2.93 27.13 1.49
N ARG A 501 2.65 26.27 0.50
CA ARG A 501 1.87 26.60 -0.71
C ARG A 501 0.41 26.15 -0.63
N SER A 502 0.15 25.13 0.18
CA SER A 502 -1.14 24.44 0.32
C SER A 502 -1.38 24.06 1.79
N PRO A 503 -1.39 25.03 2.72
CA PRO A 503 -1.60 24.74 4.14
C PRO A 503 -3.01 24.20 4.39
N ILE A 504 -3.22 23.51 5.51
CA ILE A 504 -4.55 23.04 5.89
C ILE A 504 -5.41 24.26 6.24
N SER A 505 -6.66 24.29 5.75
CA SER A 505 -7.46 25.50 5.87
C SER A 505 -7.80 25.82 7.33
N PRO A 506 -7.75 27.10 7.77
CA PRO A 506 -8.14 27.48 9.13
C PRO A 506 -9.54 27.00 9.51
N GLN A 507 -10.46 26.92 8.55
CA GLN A 507 -11.81 26.39 8.72
C GLN A 507 -11.81 24.91 9.14
N GLU A 508 -10.90 24.10 8.61
CA GLU A 508 -10.74 22.69 9.02
C GLU A 508 -10.07 22.56 10.38
N ILE A 509 -9.11 23.43 10.70
CA ILE A 509 -8.44 23.47 12.01
C ILE A 509 -9.46 23.82 13.10
N ILE A 510 -10.28 24.86 12.89
CA ILE A 510 -11.40 25.26 13.77
C ILE A 510 -12.41 24.11 13.93
N ALA A 511 -12.76 23.43 12.84
CA ALA A 511 -13.70 22.32 12.89
C ALA A 511 -13.15 21.10 13.66
N LEU A 512 -11.86 20.78 13.51
CA LEU A 512 -11.20 19.73 14.29
C LEU A 512 -11.11 20.10 15.77
N HIS A 513 -10.78 21.36 16.09
CA HIS A 513 -10.68 21.87 17.47
C HIS A 513 -12.00 21.73 18.24
N GLU A 514 -13.12 22.20 17.69
CA GLU A 514 -14.44 22.03 18.34
C GLU A 514 -14.89 20.55 18.36
N LEU A 515 -14.56 19.75 17.33
CA LEU A 515 -14.83 18.30 17.34
C LEU A 515 -14.13 17.59 18.51
N TYR A 516 -12.90 17.97 18.84
CA TYR A 516 -12.09 17.32 19.88
C TYR A 516 -12.15 18.00 21.26
N ARG A 517 -12.81 19.16 21.41
CA ARG A 517 -12.80 19.92 22.67
C ARG A 517 -13.15 19.07 23.90
N ARG A 518 -14.13 18.17 23.79
CA ARG A 518 -14.52 17.23 24.87
C ARG A 518 -13.50 16.11 25.13
N ASP A 519 -12.69 15.77 24.15
CA ASP A 519 -11.59 14.81 24.25
C ASP A 519 -10.34 15.47 24.86
N VAL A 520 -10.04 16.74 24.54
CA VAL A 520 -9.02 17.55 25.23
C VAL A 520 -9.40 17.72 26.72
N GLU A 521 -10.64 18.15 27.01
CA GLU A 521 -11.18 18.19 28.37
C GLU A 521 -11.05 16.84 29.11
N PHE A 522 -11.19 15.71 28.40
CA PHE A 522 -11.03 14.37 28.95
C PHE A 522 -9.56 14.05 29.25
N VAL A 523 -8.63 14.33 28.34
CA VAL A 523 -7.19 14.10 28.59
C VAL A 523 -6.67 14.98 29.73
N GLN A 524 -7.13 16.22 29.88
CA GLN A 524 -6.77 17.06 31.05
C GLN A 524 -7.16 16.39 32.37
N ARG A 525 -8.39 15.84 32.46
CA ARG A 525 -8.86 15.11 33.64
C ARG A 525 -8.08 13.82 33.87
N LEU A 526 -7.77 13.08 32.81
CA LEU A 526 -7.02 11.82 32.85
C LEU A 526 -5.55 12.02 33.30
N MET A 527 -4.92 13.12 32.86
CA MET A 527 -3.54 13.47 33.23
C MET A 527 -3.45 14.27 34.53
N GLY A 528 -4.58 14.69 35.12
CA GLY A 528 -4.62 15.49 36.35
C GLY A 528 -4.03 16.90 36.22
N ARG A 529 -3.95 17.45 35.00
CA ARG A 529 -3.38 18.78 34.71
C ARG A 529 -4.08 19.46 33.54
N ASP A 530 -4.08 20.78 33.53
CA ASP A 530 -4.51 21.56 32.37
C ASP A 530 -3.51 21.46 31.21
N LEU A 531 -4.02 21.59 29.98
CA LEU A 531 -3.28 21.54 28.72
C LEU A 531 -3.68 22.78 27.88
N PRO A 532 -3.29 23.99 28.30
CA PRO A 532 -3.72 25.23 27.64
C PRO A 532 -3.26 25.30 26.18
N GLU A 533 -2.09 24.76 25.87
CA GLU A 533 -1.53 24.65 24.51
C GLU A 533 -2.44 23.80 23.60
N TRP A 534 -3.07 22.74 24.12
CA TRP A 534 -4.05 21.93 23.38
C TRP A 534 -5.39 22.66 23.15
N SER A 535 -5.59 23.82 23.78
CA SER A 535 -6.77 24.66 23.64
C SER A 535 -6.51 25.94 22.85
N ASP A 536 -5.24 26.34 22.62
CA ASP A 536 -4.87 27.54 21.86
C ASP A 536 -5.08 27.33 20.36
N LEU A 537 -6.31 27.61 19.91
CA LEU A 537 -6.71 27.62 18.51
C LEU A 537 -5.85 28.55 17.64
N ASP A 538 -5.39 29.69 18.18
CA ASP A 538 -4.56 30.61 17.40
C ASP A 538 -3.15 30.02 17.21
N SER A 539 -2.61 29.23 18.15
CA SER A 539 -1.35 28.49 17.92
C SER A 539 -1.53 27.34 16.94
N LEU A 540 -2.60 26.56 17.08
CA LEU A 540 -2.90 25.46 16.16
C LEU A 540 -3.13 25.95 14.71
N ILE A 541 -3.61 27.18 14.51
CA ILE A 541 -3.66 27.82 13.18
C ILE A 541 -2.26 28.27 12.73
N ARG A 542 -1.45 28.91 13.60
CA ARG A 542 -0.08 29.36 13.28
C ARG A 542 0.89 28.22 12.96
N GLU A 543 0.73 27.06 13.59
CA GLU A 543 1.61 25.88 13.44
C GLU A 543 1.25 25.00 12.24
N ALA A 544 0.14 25.29 11.56
CA ALA A 544 -0.36 24.56 10.40
C ALA A 544 -0.26 25.35 9.08
N GLN A 545 0.30 26.56 9.13
CA GLN A 545 0.54 27.50 8.02
C GLN A 545 2.03 27.58 7.67
#